data_AF-A0A7D5SDM1-F1
#
_entry.id   AF-A0A7D5SDM1-F1
#
_cell.length_a   1.000
_cell.length_b   1.000
_cell.length_c   1.000
_cell.angle_alpha   90.00
_cell.angle_beta   90.00
_cell.angle_gamma   90.00
#
_symmetry.space_group_name_H-M   'P 1'
#
loop_
_entity.id
_entity.type
_entity.pdbx_description
1 polymer ?
#
loop_
_entity_poly.entity_id
_entity_poly.type
_entity_poly.pdbx_seq_one_letter_code
_entity_poly.pdbx_strand_id
1 'polypeptide(L)'
;MTIGAYVIDSSKVSDYYIMTSTDNGINFGQPQKISTQSTNFSATSNAGKWFGDYYNSVRSDSKIYNIWSDGRNATGPKMYVSVTSEWPTAVTEITPLNASFSLEKLYPVPFETMLQFSLKSAVSGKLDVTLSTLEGRVVKPITMRFVKA
;
A
#
# COMPACT_ATOMS: atom_id res chain seq x y z
N MET A 1 -2.06 -0.35 1.60
CA MET A 1 -0.67 -0.15 2.07
C MET A 1 -0.28 -1.30 2.98
N THR A 2 1.00 -1.69 3.01
CA THR A 2 1.50 -2.73 3.93
C THR A 2 2.70 -2.18 4.68
N ILE A 3 2.73 -2.40 6.00
CA ILE A 3 3.91 -2.15 6.82
C ILE A 3 4.42 -3.47 7.36
N GLY A 4 5.74 -3.66 7.32
CA GLY A 4 6.44 -4.76 7.97
C GLY A 4 7.21 -4.24 9.18
N ALA A 5 7.32 -5.04 10.23
CA ALA A 5 8.09 -4.66 11.42
C ALA A 5 8.52 -5.87 12.26
N TYR A 6 9.59 -5.67 13.01
CA TYR A 6 9.93 -6.48 14.18
C TYR A 6 9.23 -5.93 15.42
N VAL A 7 8.61 -6.81 16.18
CA VAL A 7 8.07 -6.50 17.51
C VAL A 7 9.01 -7.11 18.56
N ILE A 8 10.00 -6.33 18.97
CA ILE A 8 11.03 -6.78 19.92
C ILE A 8 10.48 -6.66 21.34
N ASP A 9 10.47 -7.78 22.07
CA ASP A 9 10.05 -7.82 23.48
C ASP A 9 11.16 -7.37 24.45
N SER A 10 10.87 -7.42 25.75
CA SER A 10 11.83 -7.09 26.81
C SER A 10 13.03 -8.03 26.85
N SER A 11 12.88 -9.26 26.34
CA SER A 11 13.94 -10.28 26.25
C SER A 11 14.74 -10.19 24.95
N LYS A 12 14.50 -9.16 24.14
CA LYS A 12 15.11 -8.99 22.80
C LYS A 12 14.79 -10.15 21.86
N VAL A 13 13.64 -10.79 22.05
CA VAL A 13 13.10 -11.78 21.14
C VAL A 13 12.06 -11.09 20.26
N SER A 14 12.05 -11.43 18.97
CA SER A 14 11.07 -10.88 18.03
C SER A 14 10.67 -11.89 16.98
N ASP A 15 9.46 -11.71 16.51
CA ASP A 15 8.97 -12.21 15.23
C ASP A 15 8.88 -11.07 14.20
N TYR A 16 8.81 -11.42 12.92
CA TYR A 16 8.53 -10.49 11.84
C TYR A 16 7.04 -10.51 11.52
N TYR A 17 6.41 -9.34 11.54
CA TYR A 17 4.99 -9.15 11.30
C TYR A 17 4.74 -8.23 10.11
N ILE A 18 3.57 -8.37 9.51
CA ILE A 18 3.00 -7.36 8.63
C ILE A 18 1.65 -6.90 9.15
N MET A 19 1.30 -5.66 8.84
CA MET A 19 -0.04 -5.12 8.96
C MET A 19 -0.43 -4.46 7.65
N THR A 20 -1.70 -4.60 7.29
CA THR A 20 -2.24 -4.08 6.04
C THR A 20 -3.31 -3.04 6.32
N SER A 21 -3.30 -1.99 5.52
CA SER A 21 -4.30 -0.94 5.54
C SER A 21 -4.98 -0.87 4.18
N THR A 22 -6.31 -0.81 4.22
CA THR A 22 -7.19 -0.66 3.06
C THR A 22 -7.72 0.76 2.90
N ASP A 23 -7.37 1.67 3.81
CA ASP A 23 -7.85 3.05 3.90
C ASP A 23 -6.67 4.04 3.90
N ASN A 24 -5.70 3.79 3.04
CA ASN A 24 -4.56 4.68 2.79
C ASN A 24 -3.69 4.96 4.03
N GLY A 25 -3.59 3.99 4.93
CA GLY A 25 -2.71 4.05 6.11
C GLY A 25 -3.37 4.67 7.34
N ILE A 26 -4.68 4.94 7.32
CA ILE A 26 -5.40 5.49 8.47
C ILE A 26 -5.59 4.40 9.54
N ASN A 27 -6.14 3.24 9.15
CA ASN A 27 -6.31 2.09 10.02
C ASN A 27 -5.54 0.89 9.48
N PHE A 28 -4.97 0.12 10.39
CA PHE A 28 -4.30 -1.13 10.07
C PHE A 28 -5.05 -2.30 10.68
N GLY A 29 -5.12 -3.40 9.92
CA GLY A 29 -5.62 -4.67 10.42
C GLY A 29 -4.74 -5.24 11.53
N GLN A 30 -5.18 -6.37 12.10
CA GLN A 30 -4.41 -7.07 13.12
C GLN A 30 -3.04 -7.51 12.58
N PRO A 31 -1.97 -7.44 13.40
CA PRO A 31 -0.65 -7.93 13.01
C PRO A 31 -0.68 -9.40 12.60
N GLN A 32 -0.19 -9.69 11.39
CA GLN A 32 0.00 -11.05 10.91
C GLN A 32 1.46 -11.45 11.04
N LYS A 33 1.73 -12.51 11.81
CA LYS A 33 3.07 -13.10 11.92
C LYS A 33 3.47 -13.75 10.60
N ILE A 34 4.65 -13.40 10.10
CA ILE A 34 5.23 -13.90 8.85
C ILE A 34 6.44 -14.81 9.10
N SER A 35 7.23 -14.52 10.13
CA SER A 35 8.31 -15.42 10.53
C SER A 35 7.75 -16.73 11.09
N THR A 36 8.29 -17.86 10.63
CA THR A 36 7.96 -19.18 11.22
C THR A 36 8.67 -19.44 12.55
N GLN A 37 9.70 -18.67 12.86
CA GLN A 37 10.47 -18.78 14.10
C GLN A 37 10.87 -17.39 14.57
N SER A 38 11.07 -17.27 15.88
CA SER A 38 11.51 -16.04 16.52
C SER A 38 13.03 -15.92 16.48
N THR A 39 13.49 -14.69 16.50
CA THR A 39 14.91 -14.35 16.62
C THR A 39 15.17 -13.76 17.99
N ASN A 40 16.14 -14.34 18.70
CA ASN A 40 16.71 -13.73 19.89
C ASN A 40 17.91 -12.88 19.48
N PHE A 41 17.75 -11.56 19.49
CA PHE A 41 18.81 -10.62 19.14
C PHE A 41 19.95 -10.61 20.16
N SER A 42 19.72 -11.06 21.40
CA SER A 42 20.73 -11.17 22.45
C SER A 42 21.45 -12.53 22.48
N ALA A 43 21.12 -13.46 21.58
CA ALA A 43 21.83 -14.74 21.52
C ALA A 43 23.32 -14.53 21.20
N THR A 44 24.20 -15.31 21.84
CA THR A 44 25.67 -15.22 21.64
C THR A 44 26.07 -15.36 20.17
N SER A 45 25.36 -16.20 19.41
CA SER A 45 25.53 -16.38 17.97
C SER A 45 25.21 -15.14 17.12
N ASN A 46 24.45 -14.20 17.69
CA ASN A 46 24.05 -12.93 17.08
C ASN A 46 24.85 -11.73 17.65
N ALA A 47 25.72 -11.95 18.65
CA ALA A 47 26.52 -10.89 19.23
C ALA A 47 27.43 -10.22 18.18
N GLY A 48 27.38 -8.89 18.10
CA GLY A 48 28.14 -8.10 17.13
C GLY A 48 27.69 -8.25 15.67
N LYS A 49 26.55 -8.90 15.41
CA LYS A 49 25.93 -8.99 14.08
C LYS A 49 24.88 -7.90 13.94
N TRP A 50 24.81 -7.30 12.76
CA TRP A 50 23.81 -6.28 12.42
C TRP A 50 22.79 -6.88 11.45
N PHE A 51 21.53 -6.92 11.86
CA PHE A 51 20.39 -7.36 11.07
C PHE A 51 19.09 -6.83 11.71
N GLY A 52 17.97 -7.02 11.04
CA GLY A 52 16.66 -6.57 11.51
C GLY A 52 16.23 -5.18 11.03
N ASP A 53 17.12 -4.45 10.39
CA ASP A 53 16.91 -3.15 9.72
C ASP A 53 16.59 -3.29 8.23
N TYR A 54 17.02 -4.39 7.61
CA TYR A 54 16.68 -4.73 6.22
C TYR A 54 15.38 -5.52 6.16
N TYR A 55 14.25 -4.82 6.16
CA TYR A 55 12.95 -5.40 5.84
C TYR A 55 12.17 -4.51 4.88
N ASN A 56 11.35 -5.13 4.02
CA ASN A 56 10.46 -4.41 3.12
C ASN A 56 9.27 -5.30 2.73
N SER A 57 8.16 -4.66 2.39
CA SER A 57 6.97 -5.31 1.85
C SER A 57 6.51 -4.56 0.61
N VAL A 58 6.45 -5.25 -0.53
CA VAL A 58 5.94 -4.71 -1.79
C VAL A 58 4.72 -5.50 -2.24
N ARG A 59 3.77 -4.83 -2.91
CA ARG A 59 2.51 -5.43 -3.35
C ARG A 59 2.44 -5.50 -4.87
N SER A 60 1.95 -6.62 -5.40
CA SER A 60 1.48 -6.76 -6.78
C SER A 60 0.13 -7.47 -6.73
N ASP A 61 -0.93 -6.80 -7.20
CA ASP A 61 -2.31 -7.30 -7.14
C ASP A 61 -2.72 -7.75 -5.73
N SER A 62 -3.08 -9.04 -5.59
CA SER A 62 -3.44 -9.68 -4.33
C SER A 62 -2.25 -10.30 -3.60
N LYS A 63 -1.01 -10.06 -4.05
CA LYS A 63 0.19 -10.64 -3.45
C LYS A 63 1.02 -9.57 -2.76
N ILE A 64 1.53 -9.92 -1.58
CA ILE A 64 2.47 -9.12 -0.82
C ILE A 64 3.76 -9.93 -0.72
N TYR A 65 4.84 -9.37 -1.26
CA TYR A 65 6.18 -9.93 -1.22
C TYR A 65 6.92 -9.27 -0.07
N ASN A 66 7.42 -10.07 0.85
CA ASN A 66 8.13 -9.61 2.03
C ASN A 66 9.57 -10.05 1.96
N ILE A 67 10.47 -9.19 2.39
CA ILE A 67 11.87 -9.50 2.65
C ILE A 67 12.20 -9.04 4.07
N TRP A 68 12.97 -9.84 4.81
CA TRP A 68 13.50 -9.45 6.12
C TRP A 68 14.81 -10.17 6.42
N SER A 69 15.61 -9.62 7.34
CA SER A 69 16.85 -10.25 7.81
C SER A 69 16.78 -10.60 9.28
N ASP A 70 17.07 -11.85 9.65
CA ASP A 70 17.19 -12.21 11.06
C ASP A 70 18.20 -13.33 11.35
N GLY A 71 18.55 -13.46 12.63
CA GLY A 71 19.55 -14.40 13.16
C GLY A 71 18.95 -15.64 13.81
N ARG A 72 17.79 -16.11 13.35
CA ARG A 72 17.19 -17.34 13.88
C ARG A 72 18.14 -18.54 13.70
N ASN A 73 18.04 -19.51 14.60
CA ASN A 73 18.84 -20.75 14.60
C ASN A 73 20.35 -20.57 14.86
N ALA A 74 20.79 -19.45 15.43
CA ALA A 74 22.18 -19.28 15.89
C ALA A 74 23.26 -19.50 14.81
N THR A 75 22.91 -19.36 13.54
CA THR A 75 23.82 -19.53 12.39
C THR A 75 24.23 -18.20 11.76
N GLY A 76 24.01 -17.10 12.48
CA GLY A 76 24.20 -15.74 11.99
C GLY A 76 23.02 -15.24 11.15
N PRO A 77 23.10 -13.97 10.69
CA PRO A 77 22.01 -13.33 9.96
C PRO A 77 21.78 -13.97 8.59
N LYS A 78 20.50 -14.18 8.25
CA LYS A 78 20.03 -14.66 6.95
C LYS A 78 18.96 -13.74 6.42
N MET A 79 18.89 -13.64 5.10
CA MET A 79 17.76 -13.00 4.41
C MET A 79 16.66 -14.03 4.18
N TYR A 80 15.42 -13.61 4.41
CA TYR A 80 14.23 -14.40 4.20
C TYR A 80 13.29 -13.67 3.25
N VAL A 81 12.55 -14.46 2.47
CA VAL A 81 11.49 -13.96 1.61
C VAL A 81 10.21 -14.73 1.85
N SER A 82 9.06 -14.06 1.74
CA SER A 82 7.75 -14.72 1.76
C SER A 82 6.78 -14.04 0.81
N VAL A 83 5.73 -14.78 0.46
CA VAL A 83 4.59 -14.26 -0.30
C VAL A 83 3.33 -14.54 0.50
N THR A 84 2.57 -13.50 0.83
CA THR A 84 1.22 -13.62 1.39
C THR A 84 0.17 -13.15 0.38
N SER A 85 -1.07 -13.59 0.56
CA SER A 85 -2.19 -13.19 -0.30
C SER A 85 -3.18 -12.34 0.49
N GLU A 86 -3.56 -11.19 -0.06
CA GLU A 86 -4.58 -10.29 0.47
C GLU A 86 -5.41 -9.72 -0.69
N TRP A 87 -6.74 -9.89 -0.62
CA TRP A 87 -7.62 -9.34 -1.64
C TRP A 87 -7.80 -7.83 -1.44
N PRO A 88 -7.65 -7.01 -2.49
CA PRO A 88 -7.94 -5.59 -2.38
C PRO A 88 -9.44 -5.39 -2.11
N THR A 89 -9.78 -4.65 -1.06
CA THR A 89 -11.10 -4.00 -0.96
C THR A 89 -11.11 -2.76 -1.85
N ALA A 90 -12.31 -2.22 -2.11
CA ALA A 90 -12.52 -1.11 -3.03
C ALA A 90 -11.49 0.02 -2.85
N VAL A 91 -10.76 0.33 -3.92
CA VAL A 91 -9.73 1.36 -3.92
C VAL A 91 -10.41 2.71 -3.64
N THR A 92 -10.04 3.35 -2.53
CA THR A 92 -10.36 4.76 -2.30
C THR A 92 -9.33 5.58 -3.09
N GLU A 93 -9.76 6.28 -4.13
CA GLU A 93 -8.90 7.12 -4.96
C GLU A 93 -8.16 8.15 -4.09
N ILE A 94 -6.84 8.26 -4.27
CA ILE A 94 -5.99 9.18 -3.51
C ILE A 94 -5.79 10.43 -4.38
N THR A 95 -6.37 11.55 -3.98
CA THR A 95 -5.90 12.87 -4.43
C THR A 95 -4.92 13.45 -3.39
N PRO A 96 -3.82 14.12 -3.77
CA PRO A 96 -2.98 14.86 -2.82
C PRO A 96 -3.78 15.86 -1.98
N LEU A 97 -3.49 15.93 -0.68
CA LEU A 97 -4.21 16.74 0.30
C LEU A 97 -4.18 18.25 -0.01
N ASN A 98 -3.17 18.69 -0.77
CA ASN A 98 -2.94 20.06 -1.20
C ASN A 98 -3.11 20.24 -2.73
N ALA A 99 -3.69 19.27 -3.42
CA ALA A 99 -3.93 19.44 -4.84
C ALA A 99 -4.96 20.56 -5.05
N SER A 100 -4.65 21.49 -5.95
CA SER A 100 -5.61 22.50 -6.41
C SER A 100 -6.79 21.91 -7.18
N PHE A 101 -6.80 20.59 -7.37
CA PHE A 101 -7.76 19.82 -8.15
C PHE A 101 -7.88 18.40 -7.58
N SER A 102 -9.10 17.91 -7.35
CA SER A 102 -9.38 16.58 -6.81
C SER A 102 -10.57 15.91 -7.49
N LEU A 103 -10.43 14.62 -7.82
CA LEU A 103 -11.56 13.77 -8.20
C LEU A 103 -12.21 13.25 -6.92
N GLU A 104 -13.44 13.70 -6.66
CA GLU A 104 -14.17 13.33 -5.44
C GLU A 104 -14.96 12.04 -5.64
N LYS A 105 -15.46 11.82 -6.86
CA LYS A 105 -16.29 10.67 -7.21
C LYS A 105 -16.06 10.29 -8.66
N LEU A 106 -15.96 8.99 -8.94
CA LEU A 106 -15.98 8.40 -10.27
C LEU A 106 -16.63 7.02 -10.18
N TYR A 107 -17.87 6.88 -10.64
CA TYR A 107 -18.56 5.59 -10.62
C TYR A 107 -19.55 5.45 -11.78
N PRO A 108 -19.74 4.22 -12.30
CA PRO A 108 -20.80 3.95 -13.25
C PRO A 108 -22.16 4.04 -12.55
N VAL A 109 -23.20 4.49 -13.26
CA VAL A 109 -24.58 4.38 -12.80
C VAL A 109 -25.15 3.07 -13.37
N PRO A 110 -25.31 1.98 -12.58
CA PRO A 110 -25.48 0.63 -13.13
C PRO A 110 -26.73 0.39 -13.98
N PHE A 111 -27.73 1.27 -13.87
CA PHE A 111 -29.00 1.19 -14.59
C PHE A 111 -29.10 2.21 -15.75
N GLU A 112 -28.06 3.00 -15.98
CA GLU A 112 -28.00 4.02 -17.04
C GLU A 112 -26.72 3.86 -17.85
N THR A 113 -26.71 4.31 -19.10
CA THR A 113 -25.47 4.38 -19.90
C THR A 113 -24.66 5.64 -19.57
N MET A 114 -24.61 6.02 -18.29
CA MET A 114 -23.97 7.23 -17.81
C MET A 114 -22.84 6.92 -16.83
N LEU A 115 -21.71 7.61 -17.03
CA LEU A 115 -20.61 7.68 -16.08
C LEU A 115 -20.76 8.98 -15.29
N GLN A 116 -20.84 8.88 -13.97
CA GLN A 116 -20.89 10.05 -13.11
C GLN A 116 -19.51 10.31 -12.49
N PHE A 117 -19.07 11.56 -12.56
CA PHE A 117 -17.89 12.02 -11.85
C PHE A 117 -18.10 13.39 -11.21
N SER A 118 -17.41 13.66 -10.10
CA SER A 118 -17.42 14.94 -9.39
C SER A 118 -16.00 15.41 -9.18
N LEU A 119 -15.74 16.67 -9.53
CA LEU A 119 -14.45 17.32 -9.37
C LEU A 119 -14.59 18.50 -8.44
N LYS A 120 -13.57 18.69 -7.60
CA LYS A 120 -13.40 19.91 -6.81
C LYS A 120 -12.09 20.57 -7.23
N SER A 121 -12.13 21.88 -7.40
CA SER A 121 -10.94 22.66 -7.71
C SER A 121 -10.88 23.95 -6.90
N ALA A 122 -9.68 24.29 -6.44
CA ALA A 122 -9.40 25.54 -5.73
C ALA A 122 -9.04 26.70 -6.67
N VAL A 123 -8.86 26.41 -7.96
CA VAL A 123 -8.47 27.36 -9.01
C VAL A 123 -9.47 27.34 -10.15
N SER A 124 -9.52 28.41 -10.95
CA SER A 124 -10.26 28.39 -12.23
C SER A 124 -9.37 27.79 -13.31
N GLY A 125 -9.95 27.10 -14.29
CA GLY A 125 -9.15 26.45 -15.32
C GLY A 125 -9.91 25.85 -16.48
N LYS A 126 -9.16 25.12 -17.30
CA LYS A 126 -9.68 24.24 -18.34
C LYS A 126 -9.50 22.80 -17.87
N LEU A 127 -10.54 22.01 -18.06
CA LEU A 127 -10.52 20.57 -17.84
C LEU A 127 -10.70 19.89 -19.18
N ASP A 128 -9.71 19.10 -19.58
CA ASP A 128 -9.82 18.22 -20.73
C ASP A 128 -10.11 16.80 -20.23
N VAL A 129 -11.31 16.30 -20.52
CA VAL A 129 -11.75 14.95 -20.19
C VAL A 129 -11.72 14.11 -21.47
N THR A 130 -11.02 12.98 -21.42
CA THR A 130 -10.96 12.04 -22.54
C THR A 130 -11.51 10.70 -22.11
N LEU A 131 -12.54 10.22 -22.80
CA LEU A 131 -13.01 8.85 -22.66
C LEU A 131 -12.28 7.98 -23.68
N SER A 132 -11.62 6.92 -23.22
CA SER A 132 -10.85 5.99 -24.06
C SER A 132 -11.29 4.55 -23.86
N THR A 133 -11.12 3.72 -24.89
CA THR A 133 -11.27 2.26 -24.78
C THR A 133 -10.08 1.64 -24.03
N LEU A 134 -10.18 0.36 -23.70
CA LEU A 134 -9.09 -0.38 -23.03
C LEU A 134 -7.83 -0.48 -23.91
N GLU A 135 -7.98 -0.39 -25.22
CA GLU A 135 -6.89 -0.35 -26.20
C GLU A 135 -6.29 1.06 -26.37
N GLY A 136 -6.76 2.04 -25.59
CA GLY A 136 -6.28 3.43 -25.62
C GLY A 136 -6.88 4.29 -26.72
N ARG A 137 -7.88 3.82 -27.47
CA ARG A 137 -8.55 4.62 -28.50
C ARG A 137 -9.48 5.64 -27.86
N VAL A 138 -9.32 6.92 -28.20
CA VAL A 138 -10.25 7.98 -27.76
C VAL A 138 -11.62 7.77 -28.40
N VAL A 139 -12.64 7.62 -27.56
CA VAL A 139 -14.06 7.54 -27.95
C VAL A 139 -14.62 8.94 -28.13
N LYS A 140 -14.35 9.84 -27.17
CA LYS A 140 -14.85 11.22 -27.20
C LYS A 140 -14.00 12.17 -26.33
N PRO A 141 -13.51 13.29 -26.88
CA PRO A 141 -12.96 14.37 -26.08
C PRO A 141 -14.08 15.30 -25.57
N ILE A 142 -13.98 15.76 -24.33
CA ILE A 142 -14.85 16.76 -23.74
C ILE A 142 -13.97 17.81 -23.06
N THR A 143 -13.99 19.04 -23.57
CA THR A 143 -13.31 20.18 -22.92
C THR A 143 -14.34 21.00 -22.16
N MET A 144 -14.14 21.16 -20.86
CA MET A 144 -14.96 21.99 -19.99
C MET A 144 -14.13 23.18 -19.49
N ARG A 145 -14.77 24.34 -19.39
CA ARG A 145 -14.22 25.48 -18.64
C ARG A 145 -14.96 25.58 -17.33
N PHE A 146 -14.22 25.73 -16.25
CA PHE A 146 -14.79 25.90 -14.92
C PHE A 146 -14.19 27.13 -14.26
N VAL A 147 -15.02 27.79 -13.48
CA VAL A 147 -14.65 28.95 -12.67
C VAL A 147 -14.73 28.52 -11.22
N LYS A 148 -13.81 29.01 -10.40
CA LYS A 148 -13.86 28.80 -8.95
C LYS A 148 -15.24 29.25 -8.44
N ALA A 149 -15.92 28.35 -7.73
CA ALA A 149 -17.16 28.66 -7.01
C ALA A 149 -16.93 29.68 -5.90
#